data_AF-A0A537GWH7-F1
#
_entry.id   AF-A0A537GWH7-F1
#
_cell.length_a   1.000
_cell.length_b   1.000
_cell.length_c   1.000
_cell.angle_alpha   90.00
_cell.angle_beta   90.00
_cell.angle_gamma   90.00
#
_symmetry.space_group_name_H-M   'P 1'
#
loop_
_entity.id
_entity.type
_entity.pdbx_description
1 polymer ?
#
loop_
_entity_poly.entity_id
_entity_poly.type
_entity_poly.pdbx_seq_one_letter_code
_entity_poly.pdbx_strand_id
1 'polypeptide(L)'
;MKLIECVPNFSEGRRRDVIDSIADVIRSTPGVTLLDVESNPDHNRSVISFVGEPGPVRQAALAASAKAIELIDLNKHEGEHPRMGAVDVVPFVPLSGATMDDCVTLAKDFGREFAERFHVPVFLYEEAASTPERRNLADVRAGEFEGLRDKIGRDPAKKPDFGPEKIHPTAGATAVGAREILIAYNVNLGTNDLAIAKKIAHQLRAKDGGLAYVKALGFELKERGIVQVSMNMTDYHKSQLFKAEELVELFAERYGVPVVGSEIVGLVPMDALVDSAEFYLKLENFSREQVLEKRLFTSSPSSLTDMSLSTFSEEVASKKATPGGGSVSAYVGSLAAGLVCMVGRITLSKKDVAQDRDQLQDAVRKGEELRQRFLGLVVEDAESFDGVMQAFKLPKDKPDARRKTIQEATAKAAEVPLRTLDSSVQVLRLAEEVAKYGVTNALSDVTTSVAAARAAMEGAASNVLINLDTLDDQHFVIKTHLRVSELRKEGLQLEQRIQELVASRSSKK
;
A
#
# COMPACT_ATOMS: atom_id res chain seq x y z
N MET A 1 1.45 -6.16 1.69
CA MET A 1 2.80 -5.62 1.42
C MET A 1 2.66 -4.15 1.04
N LYS A 2 3.53 -3.25 1.54
CA LYS A 2 3.51 -1.83 1.15
C LYS A 2 4.42 -1.66 -0.06
N LEU A 3 3.86 -1.34 -1.22
CA LEU A 3 4.60 -1.12 -2.45
C LEU A 3 4.66 0.38 -2.76
N ILE A 4 5.86 0.89 -2.95
CA ILE A 4 6.14 2.27 -3.32
C ILE A 4 6.94 2.27 -4.61
N GLU A 5 6.56 3.14 -5.54
CA GLU A 5 7.37 3.47 -6.70
C GLU A 5 8.29 4.65 -6.37
N CYS A 6 9.54 4.57 -6.82
CA CYS A 6 10.48 5.67 -6.79
C CYS A 6 10.90 5.98 -8.22
N VAL A 7 10.75 7.25 -8.62
CA VAL A 7 10.96 7.68 -10.02
C VAL A 7 12.03 8.78 -10.10
N PRO A 8 13.30 8.52 -9.70
CA PRO A 8 14.33 9.53 -9.69
C PRO A 8 14.68 10.03 -11.10
N ASN A 9 15.09 11.30 -11.14
CA ASN A 9 15.40 12.03 -12.34
C ASN A 9 16.87 12.43 -12.31
N PHE A 10 17.62 11.97 -13.29
CA PHE A 10 19.06 12.21 -13.39
C PHE A 10 19.36 13.14 -14.57
N SER A 11 20.25 14.10 -14.34
CA SER A 11 20.70 15.05 -15.36
C SER A 11 21.76 14.43 -16.26
N GLU A 12 21.38 13.39 -16.98
CA GLU A 12 22.17 12.72 -18.02
C GLU A 12 21.21 11.99 -18.96
N GLY A 13 21.34 12.19 -20.27
CA GLY A 13 20.51 11.52 -21.27
C GLY A 13 21.30 11.05 -22.50
N ARG A 14 22.63 11.19 -22.51
CA ARG A 14 23.49 10.96 -23.68
C ARG A 14 24.53 9.85 -23.42
N ARG A 15 25.17 9.86 -22.26
CA ARG A 15 26.20 8.88 -21.85
C ARG A 15 25.57 7.61 -21.29
N ARG A 16 25.38 6.61 -22.15
CA ARG A 16 24.76 5.32 -21.78
C ARG A 16 25.50 4.60 -20.67
N ASP A 17 26.82 4.63 -20.67
CA ASP A 17 27.67 4.03 -19.63
C ASP A 17 27.34 4.58 -18.23
N VAL A 18 27.04 5.88 -18.12
CA VAL A 18 26.63 6.52 -16.86
C VAL A 18 25.21 6.10 -16.47
N ILE A 19 24.28 6.10 -17.42
CA ILE A 19 22.87 5.74 -17.19
C ILE A 19 22.77 4.27 -16.75
N ASP A 20 23.44 3.38 -17.47
CA ASP A 20 23.49 1.94 -17.17
C ASP A 20 24.13 1.70 -15.80
N SER A 21 25.22 2.41 -15.47
CA SER A 21 25.84 2.31 -14.14
C SER A 21 24.90 2.69 -13.00
N ILE A 22 24.02 3.68 -13.19
CA ILE A 22 23.02 4.08 -12.19
C ILE A 22 21.91 3.03 -12.11
N ALA A 23 21.42 2.55 -13.26
CA ALA A 23 20.37 1.53 -13.33
C ALA A 23 20.81 0.17 -12.75
N ASP A 24 22.06 -0.24 -12.98
CA ASP A 24 22.63 -1.49 -12.48
C ASP A 24 22.69 -1.51 -10.95
N VAL A 25 23.00 -0.39 -10.32
CA VAL A 25 22.98 -0.27 -8.85
C VAL A 25 21.57 -0.51 -8.31
N ILE A 26 20.55 0.05 -8.96
CA ILE A 26 19.14 -0.19 -8.59
C ILE A 26 18.79 -1.66 -8.79
N ARG A 27 19.13 -2.24 -9.94
CA ARG A 27 18.86 -3.64 -10.28
C ARG A 27 19.52 -4.62 -9.30
N SER A 28 20.70 -4.27 -8.79
CA SER A 28 21.45 -5.08 -7.83
C SER A 28 20.96 -4.96 -6.38
N THR A 29 20.07 -4.02 -6.07
CA THR A 29 19.56 -3.80 -4.71
C THR A 29 18.48 -4.83 -4.36
N PRO A 30 18.66 -5.66 -3.31
CA PRO A 30 17.67 -6.65 -2.92
C PRO A 30 16.33 -6.03 -2.51
N GLY A 31 15.22 -6.64 -2.91
CA GLY A 31 13.87 -6.18 -2.56
C GLY A 31 13.34 -5.02 -3.40
N VAL A 32 14.03 -4.68 -4.49
CA VAL A 32 13.61 -3.69 -5.49
C VAL A 32 13.53 -4.34 -6.87
N THR A 33 12.54 -3.93 -7.66
CA THR A 33 12.42 -4.28 -9.08
C THR A 33 12.54 -3.01 -9.92
N LEU A 34 13.55 -2.96 -10.77
CA LEU A 34 13.69 -1.93 -11.80
C LEU A 34 12.60 -2.17 -12.86
N LEU A 35 11.75 -1.17 -13.09
CA LEU A 35 10.64 -1.27 -14.04
C LEU A 35 11.00 -0.70 -15.40
N ASP A 36 11.61 0.49 -15.41
CA ASP A 36 11.91 1.20 -16.64
C ASP A 36 13.09 2.16 -16.51
N VAL A 37 13.78 2.39 -17.63
CA VAL A 37 14.87 3.36 -17.77
C VAL A 37 14.64 4.11 -19.08
N GLU A 38 14.18 5.35 -18.96
CA GLU A 38 13.89 6.19 -20.11
C GLU A 38 14.85 7.37 -20.17
N SER A 39 15.47 7.57 -21.33
CA SER A 39 16.49 8.59 -21.54
C SER A 39 16.22 9.36 -22.82
N ASN A 40 16.27 10.70 -22.71
CA ASN A 40 16.10 11.59 -23.86
C ASN A 40 17.39 12.41 -24.10
N PRO A 41 18.08 12.23 -25.24
CA PRO A 41 19.32 12.95 -25.56
C PRO A 41 19.18 14.47 -25.72
N ASP A 42 18.04 14.95 -26.24
CA ASP A 42 17.77 16.38 -26.46
C ASP A 42 17.53 17.09 -25.12
N HIS A 43 16.71 16.46 -24.26
CA HIS A 43 16.48 16.92 -22.89
C HIS A 43 17.71 16.71 -21.99
N ASN A 44 18.65 15.84 -22.40
CA ASN A 44 19.80 15.39 -21.62
C ASN A 44 19.44 14.98 -20.18
N ARG A 45 18.37 14.18 -20.08
CA ARG A 45 17.77 13.72 -18.82
C ARG A 45 17.35 12.27 -18.94
N SER A 46 17.49 11.55 -17.84
CA SER A 46 16.97 10.19 -17.68
C SER A 46 16.01 10.12 -16.51
N VAL A 47 14.96 9.33 -16.69
CA VAL A 47 13.96 9.00 -15.68
C VAL A 47 14.05 7.50 -15.46
N ILE A 48 14.29 7.09 -14.22
CA ILE A 48 14.38 5.68 -13.87
C ILE A 48 13.23 5.36 -12.94
N SER A 49 12.44 4.32 -13.22
CA SER A 49 11.35 3.86 -12.36
C SER A 49 11.68 2.50 -11.75
N PHE A 50 11.48 2.37 -10.44
CA PHE A 50 11.59 1.12 -9.72
C PHE A 50 10.63 1.05 -8.54
N VAL A 51 10.29 -0.17 -8.13
CA VAL A 51 9.31 -0.45 -7.06
C VAL A 51 9.87 -1.40 -6.01
N GLY A 52 9.36 -1.28 -4.79
CA GLY A 52 9.66 -2.20 -3.70
C GLY A 52 9.02 -1.75 -2.38
N GLU A 53 9.39 -2.40 -1.29
CA GLU A 53 9.03 -1.96 0.05
C GLU A 53 9.78 -0.67 0.44
N PRO A 54 9.28 0.15 1.39
CA PRO A 54 9.87 1.45 1.73
C PRO A 54 11.38 1.41 2.04
N GLY A 55 11.83 0.40 2.79
CA GLY A 55 13.24 0.23 3.16
C GLY A 55 14.16 -0.03 1.95
N PRO A 56 13.94 -1.12 1.19
CA PRO A 56 14.68 -1.42 -0.04
C PRO A 56 14.67 -0.27 -1.06
N VAL A 57 13.50 0.38 -1.26
CA VAL A 57 13.37 1.52 -2.18
C VAL A 57 14.27 2.68 -1.74
N ARG A 58 14.33 3.00 -0.44
CA ARG A 58 15.24 4.03 0.10
C ARG A 58 16.70 3.72 -0.22
N GLN A 59 17.10 2.46 0.00
CA GLN A 59 18.47 2.01 -0.20
C GLN A 59 18.87 2.10 -1.67
N ALA A 60 18.02 1.63 -2.58
CA ALA A 60 18.25 1.72 -4.02
C ALA A 60 18.35 3.19 -4.47
N ALA A 61 17.45 4.05 -4.00
CA ALA A 61 17.48 5.48 -4.31
C ALA A 61 18.78 6.14 -3.85
N LEU A 62 19.27 5.83 -2.64
CA LEU A 62 20.51 6.40 -2.10
C LEU A 62 21.73 5.90 -2.88
N ALA A 63 21.75 4.61 -3.24
CA ALA A 63 22.84 4.00 -3.97
C ALA A 63 22.93 4.53 -5.41
N ALA A 64 21.79 4.64 -6.10
CA ALA A 64 21.68 5.27 -7.41
C ALA A 64 22.14 6.73 -7.37
N SER A 65 21.71 7.46 -6.33
CA SER A 65 22.09 8.86 -6.15
C SER A 65 23.59 9.04 -5.91
N ALA A 66 24.20 8.15 -5.13
CA ALA A 66 25.66 8.15 -4.93
C ALA A 66 26.40 8.01 -6.26
N LYS A 67 25.96 7.07 -7.11
CA LYS A 67 26.58 6.82 -8.43
C LYS A 67 26.39 8.01 -9.37
N ALA A 68 25.21 8.64 -9.37
CA ALA A 68 24.95 9.83 -10.15
C ALA A 68 25.85 11.02 -9.74
N ILE A 69 26.01 11.25 -8.44
CA ILE A 69 26.88 12.33 -7.91
C ILE A 69 28.35 12.10 -8.25
N GLU A 70 28.80 10.85 -8.32
CA GLU A 70 30.15 10.48 -8.74
C GLU A 70 30.41 10.76 -10.23
N LEU A 71 29.43 10.50 -11.09
CA LEU A 71 29.62 10.45 -12.55
C LEU A 71 29.10 11.68 -13.32
N ILE A 72 28.29 12.52 -12.69
CA ILE A 72 27.66 13.69 -13.31
C ILE A 72 28.22 14.98 -12.70
N ASP A 73 28.76 15.82 -13.57
CA ASP A 73 29.22 17.16 -13.24
C ASP A 73 28.35 18.19 -13.95
N LEU A 74 27.49 18.90 -13.21
CA LEU A 74 26.57 19.87 -13.78
C LEU A 74 27.28 21.06 -14.43
N ASN A 75 28.54 21.35 -14.08
CA ASN A 75 29.31 22.41 -14.74
C ASN A 75 29.60 22.10 -16.22
N LYS A 76 29.38 20.84 -16.65
CA LYS A 76 29.54 20.37 -18.02
C LYS A 76 28.21 19.88 -18.62
N HIS A 77 27.10 20.06 -17.90
CA HIS A 77 25.78 19.60 -18.32
C HIS A 77 24.97 20.72 -18.94
N GLU A 78 24.49 20.48 -20.16
CA GLU A 78 23.51 21.30 -20.86
C GLU A 78 22.43 20.41 -21.48
N GLY A 79 21.17 20.84 -21.40
CA GLY A 79 20.01 20.15 -21.97
C GLY A 79 18.82 21.09 -22.07
N GLU A 80 17.86 20.77 -22.94
CA GLU A 80 16.67 21.62 -23.14
C GLU A 80 15.69 21.57 -21.94
N HIS A 81 15.80 20.56 -21.09
CA HIS A 81 14.95 20.42 -19.91
C HIS A 81 15.55 21.12 -18.68
N PRO A 82 14.78 21.94 -17.93
CA PRO A 82 15.25 22.60 -16.72
C PRO A 82 15.77 21.62 -15.68
N ARG A 83 16.93 21.92 -15.08
CA ARG A 83 17.59 21.05 -14.09
C ARG A 83 18.31 21.86 -13.01
N MET A 84 18.38 21.33 -11.79
CA MET A 84 19.15 21.92 -10.70
C MET A 84 20.11 20.95 -10.01
N GLY A 85 19.98 19.65 -10.26
CA GLY A 85 20.76 18.60 -9.61
C GLY A 85 21.25 17.51 -10.56
N ALA A 86 22.39 16.89 -10.27
CA ALA A 86 22.81 15.63 -10.89
C ALA A 86 21.75 14.55 -10.64
N VAL A 87 21.26 14.50 -9.40
CA VAL A 87 19.97 13.93 -9.02
C VAL A 87 19.02 15.09 -8.84
N ASP A 88 18.16 15.32 -9.82
CA ASP A 88 17.37 16.53 -9.90
C ASP A 88 16.11 16.43 -9.01
N VAL A 89 15.36 15.33 -9.16
CA VAL A 89 14.15 15.02 -8.36
C VAL A 89 14.07 13.56 -7.98
N VAL A 90 13.72 13.27 -6.74
CA VAL A 90 13.42 11.94 -6.21
C VAL A 90 12.01 11.91 -5.61
N PRO A 91 10.98 11.49 -6.38
CA PRO A 91 9.63 11.30 -5.90
C PRO A 91 9.40 9.87 -5.40
N PHE A 92 8.63 9.75 -4.32
CA PHE A 92 8.05 8.49 -3.86
C PHE A 92 6.54 8.51 -4.08
N VAL A 93 6.01 7.47 -4.70
CA VAL A 93 4.61 7.37 -5.12
C VAL A 93 3.97 6.14 -4.50
N PRO A 94 2.84 6.27 -3.78
CA PRO A 94 2.17 5.12 -3.19
C PRO A 94 1.53 4.26 -4.30
N LEU A 95 1.78 2.94 -4.27
CA LEU A 95 1.12 1.99 -5.17
C LEU A 95 0.10 1.13 -4.42
N SER A 96 0.54 0.04 -3.80
CA SER A 96 -0.35 -0.95 -3.17
C SER A 96 -0.05 -1.07 -1.68
N GLY A 97 -1.06 -0.92 -0.82
CA GLY A 97 -0.93 -1.04 0.63
C GLY A 97 -0.11 0.07 1.32
N ALA A 98 0.53 0.97 0.56
CA ALA A 98 1.22 2.15 1.06
C ALA A 98 0.32 3.39 0.98
N THR A 99 0.39 4.27 1.97
CA THR A 99 -0.33 5.55 1.96
C THR A 99 0.56 6.70 1.49
N MET A 100 -0.05 7.85 1.18
CA MET A 100 0.71 9.08 0.93
C MET A 100 1.59 9.45 2.14
N ASP A 101 1.10 9.27 3.36
CA ASP A 101 1.86 9.54 4.60
C ASP A 101 3.10 8.64 4.73
N ASP A 102 3.01 7.37 4.31
CA ASP A 102 4.16 6.47 4.25
C ASP A 102 5.23 7.04 3.29
N CYS A 103 4.80 7.53 2.12
CA CYS A 103 5.70 8.12 1.12
C CYS A 103 6.29 9.46 1.59
N VAL A 104 5.52 10.31 2.29
CA VAL A 104 6.01 11.57 2.89
C VAL A 104 7.06 11.28 3.95
N THR A 105 6.85 10.27 4.79
CA THR A 105 7.81 9.84 5.80
C THR A 105 9.09 9.34 5.14
N LEU A 106 8.96 8.48 4.13
CA LEU A 106 10.08 7.98 3.34
C LEU A 106 10.87 9.11 2.64
N ALA A 107 10.17 10.08 2.06
CA ALA A 107 10.77 11.25 1.43
C ALA A 107 11.61 12.08 2.41
N LYS A 108 11.09 12.32 3.62
CA LYS A 108 11.82 13.05 4.67
C LYS A 108 13.05 12.28 5.15
N ASP A 109 12.93 10.98 5.36
CA ASP A 109 14.05 10.15 5.81
C ASP A 109 15.12 10.00 4.73
N PHE A 110 14.73 9.79 3.47
CA PHE A 110 15.65 9.81 2.33
C PHE A 110 16.34 11.17 2.23
N GLY A 111 15.59 12.27 2.25
CA GLY A 111 16.12 13.62 2.09
C GLY A 111 17.14 13.99 3.17
N ARG A 112 16.88 13.61 4.43
CA ARG A 112 17.81 13.81 5.55
C ARG A 112 19.10 13.02 5.34
N GLU A 113 19.00 11.71 5.11
CA GLU A 113 20.15 10.82 4.95
C GLU A 113 20.98 11.19 3.71
N PHE A 114 20.33 11.51 2.59
CA PHE A 114 20.97 11.97 1.35
C PHE A 114 21.75 13.27 1.57
N ALA A 115 21.14 14.25 2.23
CA ALA A 115 21.79 15.52 2.49
C ALA A 115 22.99 15.39 3.44
N GLU A 116 22.87 14.59 4.50
CA GLU A 116 23.96 14.30 5.45
C GLU A 116 25.12 13.57 4.78
N ARG A 117 24.82 12.58 3.93
CA ARG A 117 25.85 11.72 3.31
C ARG A 117 26.58 12.41 2.17
N PHE A 118 25.86 13.14 1.31
CA PHE A 118 26.42 13.70 0.08
C PHE A 118 26.64 15.20 0.12
N HIS A 119 26.25 15.88 1.21
CA HIS A 119 26.40 17.33 1.38
C HIS A 119 25.73 18.14 0.26
N VAL A 120 24.61 17.62 -0.26
CA VAL A 120 23.79 18.26 -1.30
C VAL A 120 22.58 18.90 -0.61
N PRO A 121 22.26 20.17 -0.88
CA PRO A 121 21.05 20.79 -0.36
C PRO A 121 19.79 20.12 -0.92
N VAL A 122 18.85 19.81 -0.03
CA VAL A 122 17.58 19.16 -0.36
C VAL A 122 16.40 20.09 -0.11
N PHE A 123 15.48 20.13 -1.07
CA PHE A 123 14.19 20.80 -0.94
C PHE A 123 13.07 19.76 -0.97
N LEU A 124 12.18 19.81 0.01
CA LEU A 124 10.98 18.98 0.00
C LEU A 124 9.89 19.62 -0.86
N TYR A 125 9.22 18.83 -1.70
CA TYR A 125 8.21 19.31 -2.65
C TYR A 125 6.94 18.43 -2.67
N GLU A 126 5.91 18.91 -3.37
CA GLU A 126 4.54 18.32 -3.41
C GLU A 126 4.00 18.01 -2.00
N GLU A 127 3.51 16.80 -1.73
CA GLU A 127 2.90 16.46 -0.43
C GLU A 127 3.92 16.43 0.72
N ALA A 128 5.22 16.37 0.41
CA ALA A 128 6.27 16.44 1.41
C ALA A 128 6.74 17.87 1.72
N ALA A 129 6.27 18.88 0.96
CA ALA A 129 6.72 20.25 1.05
C ALA A 129 6.58 20.81 2.48
N SER A 130 7.63 21.49 2.95
CA SER A 130 7.64 22.14 4.27
C SER A 130 6.86 23.45 4.28
N THR A 131 6.74 24.10 3.13
CA THR A 131 5.97 25.33 2.95
C THR A 131 5.10 25.25 1.69
N PRO A 132 3.95 25.96 1.64
CA PRO A 132 3.05 25.93 0.48
C PRO A 132 3.73 26.31 -0.84
N GLU A 133 4.69 27.23 -0.80
CA GLU A 133 5.40 27.74 -1.98
C GLU A 133 6.31 26.70 -2.63
N ARG A 134 6.69 25.64 -1.90
CA ARG A 134 7.53 24.54 -2.39
C ARG A 134 6.75 23.39 -2.98
N ARG A 135 5.42 23.42 -2.89
CA ARG A 135 4.57 22.33 -3.41
C ARG A 135 4.86 22.11 -4.90
N ASN A 136 4.94 23.19 -5.67
CA ASN A 136 5.23 23.10 -7.09
C ASN A 136 6.74 23.05 -7.39
N LEU A 137 7.15 21.95 -7.99
CA LEU A 137 8.54 21.69 -8.40
C LEU A 137 9.16 22.82 -9.26
N ALA A 138 8.38 23.47 -10.12
CA ALA A 138 8.89 24.55 -10.97
C ALA A 138 9.38 25.74 -10.15
N ASP A 139 8.72 26.03 -9.02
CA ASP A 139 9.07 27.13 -8.12
C ASP A 139 10.32 26.77 -7.30
N VAL A 140 10.47 25.50 -6.92
CA VAL A 140 11.69 24.97 -6.29
C VAL A 140 12.89 25.11 -7.23
N ARG A 141 12.75 24.64 -8.48
CA ARG A 141 13.78 24.69 -9.53
C ARG A 141 14.01 26.08 -10.15
N ALA A 142 13.27 27.11 -9.72
CA ALA A 142 13.34 28.43 -10.36
C ALA A 142 14.76 29.04 -10.30
N GLY A 143 15.38 29.17 -11.48
CA GLY A 143 16.77 29.61 -11.65
C GLY A 143 17.74 28.47 -11.95
N GLU A 144 17.30 27.22 -11.99
CA GLU A 144 18.11 26.05 -12.36
C GLU A 144 19.39 25.93 -11.52
N PHE A 145 20.39 25.19 -11.99
CA PHE A 145 21.67 25.04 -11.31
C PHE A 145 22.40 26.38 -11.11
N GLU A 146 22.51 27.19 -12.17
CA GLU A 146 23.29 28.43 -12.19
C GLU A 146 22.70 29.49 -11.26
N GLY A 147 21.38 29.69 -11.30
CA GLY A 147 20.71 30.68 -10.48
C GLY A 147 20.57 30.24 -9.02
N LEU A 148 20.43 28.94 -8.74
CA LEU A 148 20.42 28.44 -7.36
C LEU A 148 21.79 28.53 -6.70
N ARG A 149 22.88 28.42 -7.47
CA ARG A 149 24.25 28.64 -6.96
C ARG A 149 24.43 30.01 -6.32
N ASP A 150 23.76 31.03 -6.86
CA ASP A 150 23.85 32.40 -6.36
C ASP A 150 22.82 32.72 -5.26
N LYS A 151 21.73 31.95 -5.17
CA LYS A 151 20.62 32.19 -4.23
C LYS A 151 20.72 31.40 -2.93
N ILE A 152 21.12 30.13 -2.98
CA ILE A 152 21.19 29.29 -1.77
C ILE A 152 22.23 29.87 -0.81
N GLY A 153 21.81 30.13 0.44
CA GLY A 153 22.64 30.77 1.48
C GLY A 153 22.63 32.31 1.45
N ARG A 154 21.94 32.93 0.48
CA ARG A 154 21.78 34.39 0.39
C ARG A 154 20.31 34.82 0.42
N ASP A 155 19.46 34.09 -0.28
CA ASP A 155 18.02 34.29 -0.32
C ASP A 155 17.34 33.39 0.73
N PRO A 156 16.69 33.96 1.76
CA PRO A 156 15.96 33.18 2.77
C PRO A 156 14.88 32.27 2.16
N ALA A 157 14.28 32.64 1.03
CA ALA A 157 13.27 31.82 0.35
C ALA A 157 13.86 30.52 -0.23
N LYS A 158 15.18 30.49 -0.50
CA LYS A 158 15.92 29.35 -1.04
C LYS A 158 16.75 28.61 0.02
N LYS A 159 16.38 28.73 1.29
CA LYS A 159 16.95 27.90 2.37
C LYS A 159 16.52 26.42 2.22
N PRO A 160 17.43 25.45 2.09
CA PRO A 160 17.07 24.05 1.95
C PRO A 160 16.40 23.49 3.23
N ASP A 161 15.61 22.44 3.06
CA ASP A 161 14.99 21.71 4.17
C ASP A 161 16.01 20.84 4.91
N PHE A 162 16.93 20.22 4.16
CA PHE A 162 18.04 19.45 4.70
C PHE A 162 19.35 19.78 3.97
N GLY A 163 20.48 19.59 4.66
CA GLY A 163 21.81 19.81 4.10
C GLY A 163 22.32 21.24 4.22
N PRO A 164 23.46 21.53 3.57
CA PRO A 164 24.14 22.82 3.71
C PRO A 164 23.36 23.95 3.03
N GLU A 165 23.40 25.16 3.59
CA GLU A 165 22.90 26.38 2.93
C GLU A 165 23.87 26.88 1.83
N LYS A 166 24.34 25.96 0.98
CA LYS A 166 25.21 26.22 -0.16
C LYS A 166 24.97 25.14 -1.21
N ILE A 167 24.96 25.51 -2.48
CA ILE A 167 24.87 24.52 -3.58
C ILE A 167 26.09 23.59 -3.60
N HIS A 168 25.88 22.33 -3.94
CA HIS A 168 27.00 21.41 -4.15
C HIS A 168 27.72 21.77 -5.47
N PRO A 169 29.08 21.81 -5.51
CA PRO A 169 29.83 22.36 -6.64
C PRO A 169 29.58 21.67 -7.98
N THR A 170 29.40 20.34 -7.99
CA THR A 170 29.17 19.54 -9.21
C THR A 170 27.76 18.94 -9.27
N ALA A 171 27.26 18.42 -8.15
CA ALA A 171 25.95 17.78 -8.06
C ALA A 171 24.74 18.72 -7.93
N GLY A 172 24.91 20.01 -7.63
CA GLY A 172 23.79 20.95 -7.55
C GLY A 172 22.93 20.84 -6.29
N ALA A 173 21.61 20.81 -6.48
CA ALA A 173 20.58 20.66 -5.44
C ALA A 173 19.54 19.61 -5.85
N THR A 174 18.90 18.95 -4.88
CA THR A 174 17.93 17.88 -5.15
C THR A 174 16.57 18.21 -4.55
N ALA A 175 15.50 17.99 -5.31
CA ALA A 175 14.14 18.02 -4.78
C ALA A 175 13.66 16.61 -4.43
N VAL A 176 13.12 16.41 -3.23
CA VAL A 176 12.63 15.12 -2.76
C VAL A 176 11.18 15.26 -2.36
N GLY A 177 10.32 14.33 -2.74
CA GLY A 177 8.90 14.50 -2.43
C GLY A 177 8.10 13.23 -2.47
N ALA A 178 6.84 13.39 -2.09
CA ALA A 178 5.80 12.38 -2.25
C ALA A 178 4.67 12.98 -3.07
N ARG A 179 4.15 12.21 -4.02
CA ARG A 179 3.07 12.66 -4.91
C ARG A 179 2.26 11.49 -5.42
N GLU A 180 1.09 11.79 -5.95
CA GLU A 180 0.30 10.85 -6.75
C GLU A 180 1.04 10.42 -8.03
N ILE A 181 0.56 9.33 -8.62
CA ILE A 181 1.05 8.86 -9.93
C ILE A 181 0.87 9.99 -10.95
N LEU A 182 1.95 10.26 -11.68
CA LEU A 182 1.98 11.30 -12.70
C LEU A 182 2.19 10.63 -14.04
N ILE A 183 1.33 10.94 -14.99
CA ILE A 183 1.44 10.44 -16.37
C ILE A 183 2.04 11.56 -17.22
N ALA A 184 3.20 11.30 -17.82
CA ALA A 184 3.78 12.19 -18.81
C ALA A 184 3.16 11.82 -20.17
N TYR A 185 2.34 12.73 -20.69
CA TYR A 185 1.55 12.52 -21.91
C TYR A 185 1.79 13.67 -22.87
N ASN A 186 2.24 13.36 -24.07
CA ASN A 186 2.64 14.34 -25.05
C ASN A 186 1.82 14.21 -26.33
N VAL A 187 1.48 15.34 -26.95
CA VAL A 187 0.67 15.37 -28.17
C VAL A 187 1.42 16.10 -29.27
N ASN A 188 1.61 15.41 -30.39
CA ASN A 188 2.37 15.88 -31.53
C ASN A 188 1.46 16.64 -32.50
N LEU A 189 1.89 17.83 -32.89
CA LEU A 189 1.17 18.69 -33.83
C LEU A 189 1.84 18.64 -35.20
N GLY A 190 1.05 18.57 -36.27
CA GLY A 190 1.52 18.56 -37.67
C GLY A 190 2.02 19.92 -38.15
N THR A 191 2.83 20.61 -37.36
CA THR A 191 3.45 21.91 -37.66
C THR A 191 4.83 21.98 -37.01
N ASN A 192 5.72 22.82 -37.54
CA ASN A 192 6.99 23.17 -36.91
C ASN A 192 6.92 24.51 -36.13
N ASP A 193 5.76 25.15 -36.08
CA ASP A 193 5.59 26.42 -35.37
C ASP A 193 5.44 26.22 -33.85
N LEU A 194 6.56 26.41 -33.14
CA LEU A 194 6.63 26.30 -31.68
C LEU A 194 5.69 27.29 -30.96
N ALA A 195 5.34 28.42 -31.58
CA ALA A 195 4.42 29.37 -30.98
C ALA A 195 3.02 28.78 -30.81
N ILE A 196 2.60 27.90 -31.72
CA ILE A 196 1.30 27.21 -31.65
C ILE A 196 1.29 26.25 -30.45
N ALA A 197 2.29 25.36 -30.34
CA ALA A 197 2.40 24.44 -29.21
C ALA A 197 2.44 25.17 -27.86
N LYS A 198 3.20 26.27 -27.76
CA LYS A 198 3.24 27.10 -26.55
C LYS A 198 1.86 27.69 -26.21
N LYS A 199 1.14 28.26 -27.19
CA LYS A 199 -0.21 28.80 -26.97
C LYS A 199 -1.22 27.74 -26.53
N ILE A 200 -1.13 26.53 -27.06
CA ILE A 200 -1.98 25.41 -26.66
C ILE A 200 -1.64 24.98 -25.23
N ALA A 201 -0.35 24.78 -24.92
CA ALA A 201 0.11 24.44 -23.57
C ALA A 201 -0.32 25.48 -22.51
N HIS A 202 -0.28 26.77 -22.85
CA HIS A 202 -0.79 27.86 -22.00
C HIS A 202 -2.30 27.72 -21.73
N GLN A 203 -3.11 27.46 -22.75
CA GLN A 203 -4.56 27.31 -22.56
C GLN A 203 -4.93 26.04 -21.78
N LEU A 204 -4.09 25.01 -21.86
CA LEU A 204 -4.40 23.71 -21.30
C LEU A 204 -4.06 23.58 -19.81
N ARG A 205 -3.00 24.23 -19.32
CA ARG A 205 -2.47 23.97 -17.98
C ARG A 205 -3.19 24.73 -16.86
N ALA A 206 -3.23 24.11 -15.69
CA ALA A 206 -3.94 24.60 -14.51
C ALA A 206 -3.57 26.03 -14.10
N LYS A 207 -2.27 26.38 -14.16
CA LYS A 207 -1.75 27.69 -13.73
C LYS A 207 -2.39 28.87 -14.49
N ASP A 208 -2.79 28.64 -15.73
CA ASP A 208 -3.34 29.66 -16.62
C ASP A 208 -4.88 29.54 -16.75
N GLY A 209 -5.52 28.73 -15.88
CA GLY A 209 -6.97 28.53 -15.86
C GLY A 209 -7.48 27.38 -16.73
N GLY A 210 -6.58 26.54 -17.27
CA GLY A 210 -6.93 25.34 -18.02
C GLY A 210 -7.35 24.16 -17.13
N LEU A 211 -7.06 22.93 -17.57
CA LEU A 211 -7.35 21.71 -16.81
C LEU A 211 -6.60 21.71 -15.48
N ALA A 212 -7.35 21.54 -14.38
CA ALA A 212 -6.77 21.29 -13.06
C ALA A 212 -5.87 20.05 -13.12
N TYR A 213 -4.82 19.99 -12.31
CA TYR A 213 -3.89 18.84 -12.29
C TYR A 213 -3.17 18.55 -13.62
N VAL A 214 -3.10 19.52 -14.53
CA VAL A 214 -2.32 19.43 -15.77
C VAL A 214 -1.26 20.53 -15.78
N LYS A 215 -0.01 20.13 -15.96
CA LYS A 215 1.11 21.05 -16.28
C LYS A 215 1.49 20.83 -17.74
N ALA A 216 1.66 21.88 -18.53
CA ALA A 216 1.95 21.74 -19.96
C ALA A 216 2.99 22.75 -20.47
N LEU A 217 3.82 22.31 -21.42
CA LEU A 217 4.83 23.10 -22.13
C LEU A 217 4.84 22.73 -23.63
N GLY A 218 5.33 23.65 -24.46
CA GLY A 218 5.53 23.40 -25.89
C GLY A 218 7.00 23.16 -26.20
N PHE A 219 7.31 22.08 -26.93
CA PHE A 219 8.66 21.69 -27.34
C PHE A 219 8.74 21.51 -28.85
N GLU A 220 9.96 21.63 -29.38
CA GLU A 220 10.28 21.33 -30.77
C GLU A 220 10.97 19.97 -30.84
N LEU A 221 10.53 19.10 -31.76
CA LEU A 221 11.18 17.83 -32.07
C LEU A 221 11.95 18.00 -33.38
N LYS A 222 13.17 18.51 -33.29
CA LYS A 222 14.00 18.93 -34.44
C LYS A 222 14.18 17.83 -35.48
N GLU A 223 14.43 16.59 -35.05
CA GLU A 223 14.63 15.45 -35.96
C GLU A 223 13.38 15.10 -36.77
N ARG A 224 12.19 15.35 -36.20
CA ARG A 224 10.91 15.05 -36.83
C ARG A 224 10.31 16.25 -37.56
N GLY A 225 10.87 17.44 -37.39
CA GLY A 225 10.36 18.68 -37.99
C GLY A 225 8.95 19.05 -37.52
N ILE A 226 8.59 18.66 -36.29
CA ILE A 226 7.26 18.92 -35.70
C ILE A 226 7.40 19.52 -34.30
N VAL A 227 6.30 20.02 -33.76
CA VAL A 227 6.21 20.50 -32.37
C VAL A 227 5.28 19.65 -31.54
N GLN A 228 5.48 19.68 -30.24
CA GLN A 228 4.79 18.83 -29.29
C GLN A 228 4.25 19.67 -28.12
N VAL A 229 3.02 19.38 -27.70
CA VAL A 229 2.47 19.84 -26.42
C VAL A 229 2.78 18.74 -25.40
N SER A 230 3.80 18.96 -24.59
CA SER A 230 4.17 18.04 -23.51
C SER A 230 3.38 18.34 -22.26
N MET A 231 2.79 17.31 -21.65
CA MET A 231 1.95 17.46 -20.47
C MET A 231 2.36 16.49 -19.37
N ASN A 232 2.22 16.95 -18.13
CA ASN A 232 2.26 16.13 -16.95
C ASN A 232 0.87 16.15 -16.31
N MET A 233 0.22 15.00 -16.32
CA MET A 233 -1.06 14.76 -15.66
C MET A 233 -0.75 14.38 -14.21
N THR A 234 -0.85 15.34 -13.29
CA THR A 234 -0.45 15.15 -11.88
C THR A 234 -1.48 14.38 -11.05
N ASP A 235 -2.70 14.24 -11.57
CA ASP A 235 -3.78 13.42 -11.01
C ASP A 235 -4.73 13.01 -12.15
N TYR A 236 -4.50 11.82 -12.71
CA TYR A 236 -5.25 11.35 -13.88
C TYR A 236 -6.70 10.97 -13.57
N HIS A 237 -7.02 10.70 -12.30
CA HIS A 237 -8.39 10.42 -11.88
C HIS A 237 -9.27 11.68 -11.95
N LYS A 238 -8.69 12.86 -11.72
CA LYS A 238 -9.39 14.14 -11.81
C LYS A 238 -9.33 14.75 -13.20
N SER A 239 -8.19 14.60 -13.89
CA SER A 239 -7.98 15.06 -15.26
C SER A 239 -7.47 13.91 -16.12
N GLN A 240 -8.41 13.22 -16.76
CA GLN A 240 -8.16 12.05 -17.59
C GLN A 240 -7.42 12.40 -18.89
N LEU A 241 -6.68 11.41 -19.44
CA LEU A 241 -5.92 11.56 -20.68
C LEU A 241 -6.79 11.98 -21.86
N PHE A 242 -7.93 11.32 -22.06
CA PHE A 242 -8.84 11.65 -23.16
C PHE A 242 -9.32 13.11 -23.13
N LYS A 243 -9.52 13.71 -21.93
CA LYS A 243 -9.93 15.12 -21.84
C LYS A 243 -8.82 16.06 -22.29
N ALA A 244 -7.58 15.73 -21.95
CA ALA A 244 -6.43 16.51 -22.39
C ALA A 244 -6.24 16.38 -23.92
N GLU A 245 -6.34 15.16 -24.46
CA GLU A 245 -6.26 14.90 -25.91
C GLU A 245 -7.33 15.70 -26.68
N GLU A 246 -8.60 15.57 -26.31
CA GLU A 246 -9.72 16.29 -26.96
C GLU A 246 -9.55 17.82 -26.93
N LEU A 247 -9.03 18.36 -25.82
CA LEU A 247 -8.78 19.80 -25.73
C LEU A 247 -7.58 20.25 -26.58
N VAL A 248 -6.51 19.45 -26.65
CA VAL A 248 -5.39 19.76 -27.54
C VAL A 248 -5.86 19.74 -28.99
N GLU A 249 -6.65 18.75 -29.38
CA GLU A 249 -7.21 18.64 -30.72
C GLU A 249 -8.12 19.82 -31.06
N LEU A 250 -9.06 20.16 -30.16
CA LEU A 250 -9.92 21.35 -30.28
C LEU A 250 -9.11 22.65 -30.40
N PHE A 251 -8.03 22.80 -29.64
CA PHE A 251 -7.20 24.01 -29.70
C PHE A 251 -6.32 24.05 -30.95
N ALA A 252 -5.83 22.91 -31.43
CA ALA A 252 -5.04 22.79 -32.65
C ALA A 252 -5.89 23.09 -33.91
N GLU A 253 -7.15 22.65 -33.92
CA GLU A 253 -8.11 22.93 -35.00
C GLU A 253 -8.28 24.43 -35.25
N ARG A 254 -8.28 25.26 -34.20
CA ARG A 254 -8.36 26.73 -34.32
C ARG A 254 -7.19 27.35 -35.09
N TYR A 255 -6.06 26.66 -35.15
CA TYR A 255 -4.88 27.07 -35.91
C TYR A 255 -4.77 26.34 -37.26
N GLY A 256 -5.73 25.49 -37.62
CA GLY A 256 -5.66 24.66 -38.84
C GLY A 256 -4.54 23.63 -38.80
N VAL A 257 -4.11 23.22 -37.60
CA VAL A 257 -3.01 22.27 -37.40
C VAL A 257 -3.60 20.93 -36.96
N PRO A 258 -3.25 19.81 -37.64
CA PRO A 258 -3.71 18.50 -37.22
C PRO A 258 -2.91 17.99 -36.01
N VAL A 259 -3.55 17.21 -35.15
CA VAL A 259 -2.83 16.31 -34.23
C VAL A 259 -2.37 15.10 -35.03
N VAL A 260 -1.07 14.78 -34.97
CA VAL A 260 -0.44 13.71 -35.79
C VAL A 260 -0.04 12.49 -34.97
N GLY A 261 -0.39 12.48 -33.69
CA GLY A 261 -0.20 11.37 -32.77
C GLY A 261 0.15 11.84 -31.37
N SER A 262 0.09 10.94 -30.40
CA SER A 262 0.45 11.20 -29.02
C SER A 262 1.40 10.13 -28.48
N GLU A 263 2.02 10.39 -27.34
CA GLU A 263 3.08 9.58 -26.76
C GLU A 263 2.95 9.59 -25.24
N ILE A 264 3.08 8.42 -24.63
CA ILE A 264 3.26 8.27 -23.19
C ILE A 264 4.76 8.12 -22.95
N VAL A 265 5.28 8.96 -22.06
CA VAL A 265 6.69 8.93 -21.63
C VAL A 265 6.74 8.12 -20.34
N GLY A 266 7.38 6.95 -20.42
CA GLY A 266 7.52 5.99 -19.33
C GLY A 266 6.30 5.10 -19.12
N LEU A 267 6.00 4.78 -17.86
CA LEU A 267 4.93 3.88 -17.48
C LEU A 267 3.60 4.62 -17.25
N VAL A 268 2.49 3.94 -17.52
CA VAL A 268 1.14 4.46 -17.33
C VAL A 268 0.27 3.48 -16.54
N PRO A 269 -0.57 3.94 -15.59
CA PRO A 269 -1.58 3.10 -14.98
C PRO A 269 -2.58 2.58 -16.03
N MET A 270 -2.84 1.27 -16.01
CA MET A 270 -3.85 0.65 -16.88
C MET A 270 -5.22 1.36 -16.78
N ASP A 271 -5.60 1.79 -15.58
CA ASP A 271 -6.86 2.52 -15.36
C ASP A 271 -6.98 3.80 -16.21
N ALA A 272 -5.88 4.52 -16.46
CA ALA A 272 -5.90 5.73 -17.29
C ALA A 272 -6.17 5.42 -18.77
N LEU A 273 -5.69 4.27 -19.25
CA LEU A 273 -5.95 3.80 -20.61
C LEU A 273 -7.38 3.29 -20.75
N VAL A 274 -7.87 2.57 -19.74
CA VAL A 274 -9.26 2.07 -19.70
C VAL A 274 -10.26 3.23 -19.69
N ASP A 275 -9.99 4.31 -18.94
CA ASP A 275 -10.81 5.53 -18.95
C ASP A 275 -10.97 6.10 -20.37
N SER A 276 -9.86 6.12 -21.12
CA SER A 276 -9.84 6.63 -22.49
C SER A 276 -10.59 5.68 -23.44
N ALA A 277 -10.39 4.37 -23.30
CA ALA A 277 -11.11 3.37 -24.08
C ALA A 277 -12.62 3.43 -23.84
N GLU A 278 -13.06 3.56 -22.59
CA GLU A 278 -14.47 3.70 -22.23
C GLU A 278 -15.09 4.96 -22.86
N PHE A 279 -14.38 6.09 -22.80
CA PHE A 279 -14.83 7.36 -23.39
C PHE A 279 -14.99 7.27 -24.92
N TYR A 280 -13.97 6.80 -25.64
CA TYR A 280 -13.98 6.77 -27.10
C TYR A 280 -14.88 5.67 -27.67
N LEU A 281 -14.89 4.48 -27.05
CA LEU A 281 -15.67 3.34 -27.53
C LEU A 281 -17.14 3.38 -27.08
N LYS A 282 -17.47 4.21 -26.07
CA LYS A 282 -18.82 4.37 -25.52
C LYS A 282 -19.42 3.04 -25.07
N LEU A 283 -18.65 2.28 -24.30
CA LEU A 283 -19.01 0.92 -23.89
C LEU A 283 -20.21 0.93 -22.93
N GLU A 284 -21.30 0.26 -23.30
CA GLU A 284 -22.48 0.11 -22.45
C GLU A 284 -22.31 -1.03 -21.44
N ASN A 285 -22.70 -0.80 -20.18
CA ASN A 285 -22.61 -1.78 -19.09
C ASN A 285 -21.19 -2.34 -18.87
N PHE A 286 -20.16 -1.60 -19.27
CA PHE A 286 -18.78 -2.02 -19.07
C PHE A 286 -18.37 -1.90 -17.62
N SER A 287 -17.80 -2.97 -17.09
CA SER A 287 -17.14 -3.00 -15.79
C SER A 287 -15.65 -3.19 -16.00
N ARG A 288 -14.83 -2.50 -15.20
CA ARG A 288 -13.37 -2.69 -15.19
C ARG A 288 -12.97 -4.12 -14.85
N GLU A 289 -13.84 -4.87 -14.18
CA GLU A 289 -13.65 -6.29 -13.92
C GLU A 289 -13.73 -7.15 -15.19
N GLN A 290 -14.16 -6.61 -16.33
CA GLN A 290 -14.11 -7.29 -17.62
C GLN A 290 -12.74 -7.19 -18.30
N VAL A 291 -11.81 -6.39 -17.77
CA VAL A 291 -10.42 -6.34 -18.26
C VAL A 291 -9.70 -7.61 -17.82
N LEU A 292 -9.29 -8.44 -18.78
CA LEU A 292 -8.70 -9.76 -18.54
C LEU A 292 -7.45 -9.68 -17.67
N GLU A 293 -6.51 -8.80 -18.03
CA GLU A 293 -5.26 -8.56 -17.31
C GLU A 293 -5.51 -8.13 -15.87
N LYS A 294 -6.54 -7.32 -15.62
CA LYS A 294 -6.93 -6.91 -14.26
C LYS A 294 -7.29 -8.12 -13.40
N ARG A 295 -8.01 -9.10 -13.96
CA ARG A 295 -8.34 -10.37 -13.28
C ARG A 295 -7.14 -11.32 -13.17
N LEU A 296 -6.25 -11.34 -14.14
CA LEU A 296 -5.06 -12.20 -14.11
C LEU A 296 -4.02 -11.72 -13.10
N PHE A 297 -3.89 -10.40 -12.93
CA PHE A 297 -2.88 -9.78 -12.07
C PHE A 297 -3.43 -9.27 -10.73
N THR A 298 -4.73 -9.43 -10.45
CA THR A 298 -5.22 -9.26 -9.07
C THR A 298 -4.65 -10.39 -8.22
N SER A 299 -3.83 -10.05 -7.24
CA SER A 299 -3.20 -11.03 -6.36
C SER A 299 -4.26 -11.96 -5.78
N SER A 300 -4.15 -13.26 -6.08
CA SER A 300 -4.89 -14.27 -5.34
C SER A 300 -4.53 -14.09 -3.86
N PRO A 301 -5.51 -14.05 -2.95
CA PRO A 301 -5.25 -13.84 -1.53
C PRO A 301 -4.22 -14.87 -1.05
N SER A 302 -3.09 -14.39 -0.50
CA SER A 302 -1.98 -15.22 -0.03
C SER A 302 -2.34 -16.11 1.16
N SER A 303 -3.43 -15.76 1.84
CA SER A 303 -3.99 -16.46 2.99
C SER A 303 -5.52 -16.29 3.01
N LEU A 304 -6.22 -17.21 3.68
CA LEU A 304 -7.65 -17.08 3.98
C LEU A 304 -7.99 -15.74 4.67
N THR A 305 -7.07 -15.19 5.46
CA THR A 305 -7.24 -13.92 6.18
C THR A 305 -7.08 -12.69 5.30
N ASP A 306 -6.53 -12.84 4.09
CA ASP A 306 -6.33 -11.76 3.12
C ASP A 306 -7.52 -11.63 2.15
N MET A 307 -8.48 -12.56 2.24
CA MET A 307 -9.72 -12.54 1.46
C MET A 307 -10.61 -11.38 1.90
N SER A 308 -11.36 -10.83 0.95
CA SER A 308 -12.50 -9.97 1.32
C SER A 308 -13.57 -10.80 2.04
N LEU A 309 -14.43 -10.14 2.81
CA LEU A 309 -15.56 -10.81 3.48
C LEU A 309 -16.46 -11.58 2.50
N SER A 310 -16.65 -11.03 1.29
CA SER A 310 -17.45 -11.68 0.25
C SER A 310 -16.77 -12.95 -0.25
N THR A 311 -15.47 -12.88 -0.59
CA THR A 311 -14.71 -14.03 -1.07
C THR A 311 -14.61 -15.12 -0.01
N PHE A 312 -14.33 -14.76 1.25
CA PHE A 312 -14.28 -15.75 2.35
C PHE A 312 -15.65 -16.44 2.52
N SER A 313 -16.75 -15.68 2.46
CA SER A 313 -18.10 -16.24 2.55
C SER A 313 -18.44 -17.18 1.37
N GLU A 314 -18.03 -16.83 0.15
CA GLU A 314 -18.22 -17.67 -1.04
C GLU A 314 -17.40 -18.97 -0.94
N GLU A 315 -16.16 -18.89 -0.45
CA GLU A 315 -15.29 -20.05 -0.26
C GLU A 315 -15.83 -21.00 0.82
N VAL A 316 -16.35 -20.48 1.94
CA VAL A 316 -17.05 -21.28 2.97
C VAL A 316 -18.30 -21.96 2.40
N ALA A 317 -19.02 -21.32 1.48
CA ALA A 317 -20.20 -21.88 0.83
C ALA A 317 -19.87 -22.83 -0.34
N SER A 318 -18.59 -22.97 -0.69
CA SER A 318 -18.16 -23.76 -1.84
C SER A 318 -18.20 -25.27 -1.57
N LYS A 319 -17.92 -26.07 -2.61
CA LYS A 319 -17.78 -27.53 -2.48
C LYS A 319 -16.42 -27.96 -1.91
N LYS A 320 -15.50 -27.03 -1.64
CA LYS A 320 -14.18 -27.33 -1.07
C LYS A 320 -14.35 -27.69 0.41
N ALA A 321 -13.43 -28.48 0.94
CA ALA A 321 -13.47 -28.90 2.34
C ALA A 321 -12.91 -27.82 3.30
N THR A 322 -12.15 -26.85 2.78
CA THR A 322 -11.57 -25.71 3.49
C THR A 322 -11.86 -24.42 2.71
N PRO A 323 -12.12 -23.28 3.38
CA PRO A 323 -12.27 -23.10 4.84
C PRO A 323 -13.55 -23.78 5.39
N GLY A 324 -13.42 -24.45 6.53
CA GLY A 324 -14.49 -25.24 7.16
C GLY A 324 -14.99 -24.65 8.48
N GLY A 325 -15.73 -25.45 9.25
CA GLY A 325 -16.33 -25.02 10.52
C GLY A 325 -15.32 -24.55 11.57
N GLY A 326 -14.13 -25.16 11.64
CA GLY A 326 -13.04 -24.73 12.53
C GLY A 326 -12.51 -23.34 12.17
N SER A 327 -12.23 -23.12 10.88
CA SER A 327 -11.79 -21.84 10.31
C SER A 327 -12.81 -20.73 10.55
N VAL A 328 -14.11 -21.02 10.33
CA VAL A 328 -15.20 -20.09 10.64
C VAL A 328 -15.27 -19.78 12.13
N SER A 329 -15.16 -20.80 13.00
CA SER A 329 -15.17 -20.61 14.46
C SER A 329 -14.04 -19.69 14.92
N ALA A 330 -12.83 -19.88 14.37
CA ALA A 330 -11.69 -19.00 14.64
C ALA A 330 -11.95 -17.57 14.16
N TYR A 331 -12.47 -17.40 12.94
CA TYR A 331 -12.77 -16.09 12.41
C TYR A 331 -13.83 -15.34 13.25
N VAL A 332 -14.91 -16.02 13.65
CA VAL A 332 -15.93 -15.46 14.56
C VAL A 332 -15.32 -15.08 15.91
N GLY A 333 -14.40 -15.88 16.44
CA GLY A 333 -13.62 -15.54 17.64
C GLY A 333 -12.80 -14.26 17.50
N SER A 334 -12.22 -14.02 16.32
CA SER A 334 -11.50 -12.77 16.01
C SER A 334 -12.42 -11.54 16.05
N LEU A 335 -13.66 -11.67 15.55
CA LEU A 335 -14.65 -10.60 15.57
C LEU A 335 -15.10 -10.31 17.00
N ALA A 336 -15.29 -11.34 17.83
CA ALA A 336 -15.58 -11.18 19.24
C ALA A 336 -14.46 -10.41 19.98
N ALA A 337 -13.20 -10.82 19.81
CA ALA A 337 -12.06 -10.11 20.36
C ALA A 337 -11.99 -8.64 19.88
N GLY A 338 -12.28 -8.40 18.61
CA GLY A 338 -12.35 -7.06 18.02
C GLY A 338 -13.38 -6.15 18.70
N LEU A 339 -14.57 -6.67 19.02
CA LEU A 339 -15.62 -5.93 19.73
C LEU A 339 -15.20 -5.59 21.16
N VAL A 340 -14.56 -6.52 21.89
CA VAL A 340 -13.96 -6.24 23.21
C VAL A 340 -12.96 -5.08 23.12
N CYS A 341 -12.03 -5.12 22.16
CA CYS A 341 -11.04 -4.06 21.95
C CYS A 341 -11.70 -2.72 21.60
N MET A 342 -12.72 -2.72 20.73
CA MET A 342 -13.45 -1.52 20.34
C MET A 342 -14.09 -0.84 21.56
N VAL A 343 -14.85 -1.59 22.37
CA VAL A 343 -15.51 -1.04 23.56
C VAL A 343 -14.48 -0.55 24.59
N GLY A 344 -13.38 -1.28 24.78
CA GLY A 344 -12.28 -0.85 25.63
C GLY A 344 -11.67 0.48 25.16
N ARG A 345 -11.38 0.62 23.86
CA ARG A 345 -10.83 1.86 23.26
C ARG A 345 -11.78 3.05 23.36
N ILE A 346 -13.07 2.85 23.07
CA ILE A 346 -14.12 3.88 23.23
C ILE A 346 -14.21 4.35 24.69
N THR A 347 -14.00 3.44 25.64
CA THR A 347 -14.01 3.78 27.06
C THR A 347 -12.78 4.60 27.42
N LEU A 348 -11.59 4.16 27.02
CA LEU A 348 -10.31 4.83 27.29
C LEU A 348 -10.18 6.23 26.67
N SER A 349 -10.95 6.53 25.62
CA SER A 349 -10.98 7.85 25.00
C SER A 349 -11.78 8.91 25.78
N LYS A 350 -12.52 8.51 26.83
CA LYS A 350 -13.26 9.46 27.69
C LYS A 350 -12.34 10.08 28.74
N LYS A 351 -12.53 11.37 29.01
CA LYS A 351 -11.69 12.17 29.94
C LYS A 351 -11.78 11.72 31.41
N ASP A 352 -12.89 11.09 31.81
CA ASP A 352 -13.19 10.81 33.21
C ASP A 352 -12.82 9.37 33.66
N VAL A 353 -12.09 8.61 32.83
CA VAL A 353 -11.71 7.21 33.14
C VAL A 353 -10.34 7.20 33.84
N ALA A 354 -10.34 7.50 35.14
CA ALA A 354 -9.10 7.55 35.93
C ALA A 354 -8.84 6.26 36.75
N GLN A 355 -9.87 5.62 37.32
CA GLN A 355 -9.66 4.52 38.29
C GLN A 355 -9.48 3.12 37.66
N ASP A 356 -10.06 2.87 36.48
CA ASP A 356 -10.06 1.53 35.84
C ASP A 356 -9.28 1.52 34.49
N ARG A 357 -8.44 2.53 34.29
CA ARG A 357 -7.75 2.78 33.02
C ARG A 357 -6.74 1.67 32.69
N ASP A 358 -5.95 1.25 33.67
CA ASP A 358 -4.90 0.25 33.49
C ASP A 358 -5.49 -1.13 33.17
N GLN A 359 -6.59 -1.49 33.84
CA GLN A 359 -7.31 -2.74 33.59
C GLN A 359 -7.89 -2.76 32.17
N LEU A 360 -8.50 -1.67 31.72
CA LEU A 360 -9.04 -1.57 30.36
C LEU A 360 -7.92 -1.57 29.29
N GLN A 361 -6.77 -0.94 29.57
CA GLN A 361 -5.61 -1.01 28.67
C GLN A 361 -5.07 -2.43 28.55
N ASP A 362 -4.96 -3.14 29.67
CA ASP A 362 -4.53 -4.54 29.69
C ASP A 362 -5.51 -5.45 28.94
N ALA A 363 -6.82 -5.25 29.14
CA ALA A 363 -7.86 -5.96 28.42
C ALA A 363 -7.81 -5.70 26.90
N VAL A 364 -7.60 -4.45 26.47
CA VAL A 364 -7.43 -4.12 25.03
C VAL A 364 -6.18 -4.77 24.45
N ARG A 365 -5.06 -4.79 25.19
CA ARG A 365 -3.81 -5.44 24.74
C ARG A 365 -4.01 -6.94 24.55
N LYS A 366 -4.54 -7.63 25.57
CA LYS A 366 -4.85 -9.07 25.52
C LYS A 366 -5.88 -9.39 24.44
N GLY A 367 -6.87 -8.52 24.25
CA GLY A 367 -7.86 -8.66 23.19
C GLY A 367 -7.25 -8.58 21.80
N GLU A 368 -6.27 -7.69 21.57
CA GLU A 368 -5.57 -7.58 20.29
C GLU A 368 -4.67 -8.80 20.04
N GLU A 369 -3.99 -9.29 21.08
CA GLU A 369 -3.22 -10.55 21.02
C GLU A 369 -4.13 -11.74 20.65
N LEU A 370 -5.32 -11.85 21.28
CA LEU A 370 -6.30 -12.88 20.94
C LEU A 370 -6.85 -12.71 19.52
N ARG A 371 -7.12 -11.48 19.08
CA ARG A 371 -7.59 -11.21 17.71
C ARG A 371 -6.59 -11.71 16.67
N GLN A 372 -5.31 -11.39 16.84
CA GLN A 372 -4.25 -11.87 15.95
C GLN A 372 -4.10 -13.39 16.01
N ARG A 373 -4.17 -13.96 17.22
CA ARG A 373 -4.14 -15.41 17.42
C ARG A 373 -5.27 -16.11 16.68
N PHE A 374 -6.50 -15.60 16.75
CA PHE A 374 -7.62 -16.18 16.01
C PHE A 374 -7.43 -16.12 14.50
N LEU A 375 -6.90 -15.01 13.96
CA LEU A 375 -6.59 -14.91 12.54
C LEU A 375 -5.56 -15.97 12.11
N GLY A 376 -4.52 -16.20 12.92
CA GLY A 376 -3.59 -17.31 12.71
C GLY A 376 -4.28 -18.67 12.74
N LEU A 377 -5.18 -18.89 13.71
CA LEU A 377 -5.94 -20.14 13.83
C LEU A 377 -6.89 -20.41 12.64
N VAL A 378 -7.37 -19.40 11.92
CA VAL A 378 -8.13 -19.58 10.66
C VAL A 378 -7.28 -20.34 9.64
N VAL A 379 -6.02 -19.92 9.49
CA VAL A 379 -5.08 -20.51 8.52
C VAL A 379 -4.62 -21.88 9.00
N GLU A 380 -4.22 -21.97 10.27
CA GLU A 380 -3.74 -23.23 10.86
C GLU A 380 -4.80 -24.33 10.81
N ASP A 381 -6.10 -23.99 10.92
CA ASP A 381 -7.20 -24.96 10.84
C ASP A 381 -7.27 -25.57 9.43
N ALA A 382 -7.28 -24.72 8.41
CA ALA A 382 -7.29 -25.18 7.01
C ALA A 382 -6.04 -26.01 6.67
N GLU A 383 -4.86 -25.57 7.11
CA GLU A 383 -3.61 -26.32 6.92
C GLU A 383 -3.60 -27.66 7.66
N SER A 384 -4.14 -27.71 8.88
CA SER A 384 -4.21 -28.95 9.66
C SER A 384 -5.15 -29.98 9.01
N PHE A 385 -6.27 -29.52 8.45
CA PHE A 385 -7.18 -30.36 7.69
C PHE A 385 -6.51 -30.91 6.43
N ASP A 386 -5.81 -30.05 5.67
CA ASP A 386 -5.06 -30.49 4.49
C ASP A 386 -3.98 -31.52 4.85
N GLY A 387 -3.31 -31.36 5.99
CA GLY A 387 -2.35 -32.34 6.52
C GLY A 387 -2.98 -33.71 6.79
N VAL A 388 -4.17 -33.75 7.39
CA VAL A 388 -4.94 -34.98 7.59
C VAL A 388 -5.32 -35.61 6.24
N MET A 389 -5.80 -34.81 5.29
CA MET A 389 -6.17 -35.30 3.95
C MET A 389 -4.97 -35.84 3.17
N GLN A 390 -3.79 -35.24 3.32
CA GLN A 390 -2.55 -35.75 2.75
C GLN A 390 -2.16 -37.10 3.38
N ALA A 391 -2.31 -37.26 4.69
CA ALA A 391 -2.07 -38.54 5.37
C ALA A 391 -3.03 -39.64 4.86
N PHE A 392 -4.29 -39.30 4.58
CA PHE A 392 -5.24 -40.24 3.98
C PHE A 392 -4.88 -40.65 2.54
N LYS A 393 -4.17 -39.80 1.78
CA LYS A 393 -3.71 -40.09 0.41
C LYS A 393 -2.47 -40.99 0.34
N LEU A 394 -1.81 -41.27 1.46
CA LEU A 394 -0.63 -42.14 1.48
C LEU A 394 -0.93 -43.55 0.91
N PRO A 395 0.05 -44.19 0.26
CA PRO A 395 -0.08 -45.53 -0.31
C PRO A 395 -0.61 -46.57 0.69
N LYS A 396 -1.49 -47.46 0.20
CA LYS A 396 -2.14 -48.49 1.02
C LYS A 396 -1.29 -49.76 1.23
N ASP A 397 -0.10 -49.80 0.66
CA ASP A 397 0.84 -50.93 0.71
C ASP A 397 1.57 -51.06 2.07
N LYS A 398 1.60 -49.99 2.86
CA LYS A 398 2.17 -49.96 4.24
C LYS A 398 1.12 -49.50 5.26
N PRO A 399 0.16 -50.36 5.63
CA PRO A 399 -1.01 -49.98 6.42
C PRO A 399 -0.66 -49.40 7.80
N ASP A 400 0.35 -49.96 8.49
CA ASP A 400 0.72 -49.52 9.83
C ASP A 400 1.37 -48.13 9.84
N ALA A 401 2.30 -47.88 8.90
CA ALA A 401 2.93 -46.57 8.74
C ALA A 401 1.90 -45.51 8.35
N ARG A 402 1.00 -45.85 7.42
CA ARG A 402 -0.11 -44.98 7.01
C ARG A 402 -1.04 -44.66 8.17
N ARG A 403 -1.46 -45.67 8.96
CA ARG A 403 -2.32 -45.47 10.14
C ARG A 403 -1.65 -44.55 11.15
N LYS A 404 -0.36 -44.76 11.44
CA LYS A 404 0.40 -43.91 12.36
C LYS A 404 0.40 -42.44 11.92
N THR A 405 0.68 -42.16 10.66
CA THR A 405 0.69 -40.78 10.15
C THR A 405 -0.70 -40.13 10.18
N ILE A 406 -1.76 -40.89 9.90
CA ILE A 406 -3.14 -40.39 10.05
C ILE A 406 -3.42 -40.04 11.51
N GLN A 407 -3.07 -40.91 12.46
CA GLN A 407 -3.28 -40.67 13.88
C GLN A 407 -2.51 -39.42 14.38
N GLU A 408 -1.26 -39.25 13.98
CA GLU A 408 -0.45 -38.06 14.33
C GLU A 408 -1.02 -36.77 13.72
N ALA A 409 -1.44 -36.81 12.45
CA ALA A 409 -2.04 -35.67 11.77
C ALA A 409 -3.38 -35.29 12.40
N THR A 410 -4.24 -36.26 12.70
CA THR A 410 -5.53 -36.04 13.34
C THR A 410 -5.38 -35.49 14.76
N ALA A 411 -4.39 -35.98 15.53
CA ALA A 411 -4.11 -35.45 16.86
C ALA A 411 -3.73 -33.97 16.79
N LYS A 412 -2.85 -33.60 15.85
CA LYS A 412 -2.49 -32.19 15.58
C LYS A 412 -3.69 -31.37 15.10
N ALA A 413 -4.56 -31.93 14.25
CA ALA A 413 -5.78 -31.28 13.78
C ALA A 413 -6.81 -31.07 14.90
N ALA A 414 -6.79 -31.88 15.98
CA ALA A 414 -7.62 -31.65 17.17
C ALA A 414 -7.09 -30.52 18.06
N GLU A 415 -5.79 -30.22 18.02
CA GLU A 415 -5.16 -29.18 18.85
C GLU A 415 -5.51 -27.75 18.39
N VAL A 416 -5.67 -27.52 17.08
CA VAL A 416 -6.04 -26.21 16.52
C VAL A 416 -7.41 -25.75 17.05
N PRO A 417 -8.51 -26.50 16.87
CA PRO A 417 -9.80 -26.11 17.42
C PRO A 417 -9.81 -26.11 18.96
N LEU A 418 -8.97 -26.90 19.65
CA LEU A 418 -8.83 -26.79 21.11
C LEU A 418 -8.23 -25.44 21.53
N ARG A 419 -7.24 -24.92 20.78
CA ARG A 419 -6.70 -23.57 20.99
C ARG A 419 -7.73 -22.48 20.67
N THR A 420 -8.56 -22.67 19.63
CA THR A 420 -9.69 -21.79 19.30
C THR A 420 -10.72 -21.76 20.43
N LEU A 421 -11.06 -22.93 20.99
CA LEU A 421 -11.95 -23.07 22.13
C LEU A 421 -11.43 -22.32 23.36
N ASP A 422 -10.18 -22.56 23.74
CA ASP A 422 -9.55 -21.92 24.91
C ASP A 422 -9.48 -20.40 24.72
N SER A 423 -9.06 -19.95 23.55
CA SER A 423 -9.00 -18.52 23.20
C SER A 423 -10.38 -17.87 23.25
N SER A 424 -11.46 -18.60 22.91
CA SER A 424 -12.84 -18.09 22.97
C SER A 424 -13.30 -17.86 24.41
N VAL A 425 -12.93 -18.77 25.33
CA VAL A 425 -13.16 -18.58 26.77
C VAL A 425 -12.36 -17.39 27.31
N GLN A 426 -11.13 -17.18 26.84
CA GLN A 426 -10.35 -16.00 27.21
C GLN A 426 -11.01 -14.69 26.74
N VAL A 427 -11.60 -14.66 25.54
CA VAL A 427 -12.41 -13.49 25.09
C VAL A 427 -13.60 -13.25 26.02
N LEU A 428 -14.29 -14.29 26.46
CA LEU A 428 -15.39 -14.15 27.42
C LEU A 428 -14.93 -13.54 28.76
N ARG A 429 -13.76 -13.92 29.27
CA ARG A 429 -13.17 -13.29 30.47
C ARG A 429 -12.90 -11.80 30.25
N LEU A 430 -12.32 -11.42 29.11
CA LEU A 430 -12.10 -10.01 28.78
C LEU A 430 -13.41 -9.24 28.57
N ALA A 431 -14.41 -9.89 27.98
CA ALA A 431 -15.75 -9.31 27.81
C ALA A 431 -16.42 -9.05 29.17
N GLU A 432 -16.18 -9.88 30.20
CA GLU A 432 -16.63 -9.62 31.59
C GLU A 432 -15.98 -8.37 32.18
N GLU A 433 -14.67 -8.21 32.00
CA GLU A 433 -13.96 -7.00 32.44
C GLU A 433 -14.49 -5.75 31.72
N VAL A 434 -14.62 -5.81 30.40
CA VAL A 434 -15.14 -4.69 29.60
C VAL A 434 -16.62 -4.43 29.88
N ALA A 435 -17.43 -5.45 30.16
CA ALA A 435 -18.81 -5.28 30.61
C ALA A 435 -18.91 -4.54 31.95
N LYS A 436 -17.91 -4.70 32.83
CA LYS A 436 -17.89 -4.07 34.16
C LYS A 436 -17.47 -2.60 34.09
N TYR A 437 -16.39 -2.32 33.36
CA TYR A 437 -15.73 -1.02 33.37
C TYR A 437 -16.02 -0.17 32.11
N GLY A 438 -16.50 -0.81 31.05
CA GLY A 438 -16.78 -0.17 29.77
C GLY A 438 -17.92 0.83 29.84
N VAL A 439 -18.02 1.67 28.82
CA VAL A 439 -19.09 2.66 28.69
C VAL A 439 -20.44 2.01 28.43
N THR A 440 -21.49 2.51 29.09
CA THR A 440 -22.83 1.91 29.02
C THR A 440 -23.46 1.98 27.63
N ASN A 441 -23.09 2.97 26.81
CA ASN A 441 -23.62 3.15 25.46
C ASN A 441 -23.02 2.19 24.41
N ALA A 442 -22.05 1.36 24.79
CA ALA A 442 -21.46 0.33 23.93
C ALA A 442 -21.66 -1.10 24.49
N LEU A 443 -22.56 -1.28 25.46
CA LEU A 443 -22.86 -2.60 26.03
C LEU A 443 -23.52 -3.55 25.02
N SER A 444 -24.20 -3.02 23.99
CA SER A 444 -24.72 -3.83 22.87
C SER A 444 -23.61 -4.54 22.11
N ASP A 445 -22.45 -3.89 21.96
CA ASP A 445 -21.28 -4.48 21.30
C ASP A 445 -20.65 -5.58 22.17
N VAL A 446 -20.68 -5.41 23.51
CA VAL A 446 -20.28 -6.46 24.45
C VAL A 446 -21.21 -7.67 24.36
N THR A 447 -22.53 -7.47 24.31
CA THR A 447 -23.49 -8.56 24.12
C THR A 447 -23.23 -9.32 22.81
N THR A 448 -22.98 -8.61 21.72
CA THR A 448 -22.65 -9.20 20.42
C THR A 448 -21.33 -9.99 20.49
N SER A 449 -20.33 -9.44 21.18
CA SER A 449 -19.06 -10.12 21.43
C SER A 449 -19.23 -11.44 22.19
N VAL A 450 -20.07 -11.45 23.23
CA VAL A 450 -20.32 -12.66 24.03
C VAL A 450 -21.00 -13.74 23.18
N ALA A 451 -22.02 -13.37 22.42
CA ALA A 451 -22.72 -14.30 21.53
C ALA A 451 -21.78 -14.88 20.46
N ALA A 452 -20.94 -14.03 19.84
CA ALA A 452 -19.94 -14.46 18.87
C ALA A 452 -18.89 -15.38 19.51
N ALA A 453 -18.34 -15.03 20.68
CA ALA A 453 -17.41 -15.89 21.40
C ALA A 453 -18.04 -17.23 21.81
N ARG A 454 -19.33 -17.25 22.18
CA ARG A 454 -20.06 -18.47 22.50
C ARG A 454 -20.24 -19.38 21.29
N ALA A 455 -20.56 -18.81 20.13
CA ALA A 455 -20.66 -19.53 18.86
C ALA A 455 -19.31 -20.11 18.42
N ALA A 456 -18.24 -19.30 18.50
CA ALA A 456 -16.87 -19.74 18.25
C ALA A 456 -16.45 -20.89 19.19
N MET A 457 -16.77 -20.77 20.48
CA MET A 457 -16.52 -21.80 21.48
C MET A 457 -17.22 -23.13 21.13
N GLU A 458 -18.50 -23.08 20.75
CA GLU A 458 -19.26 -24.30 20.43
C GLU A 458 -18.80 -24.95 19.12
N GLY A 459 -18.55 -24.13 18.08
CA GLY A 459 -18.04 -24.61 16.81
C GLY A 459 -16.66 -25.25 16.97
N ALA A 460 -15.77 -24.60 17.72
CA ALA A 460 -14.45 -25.15 18.05
C ALA A 460 -14.55 -26.46 18.84
N ALA A 461 -15.37 -26.52 19.89
CA ALA A 461 -15.58 -27.77 20.63
C ALA A 461 -16.05 -28.92 19.74
N SER A 462 -16.99 -28.66 18.84
CA SER A 462 -17.50 -29.67 17.91
C SER A 462 -16.40 -30.19 16.97
N ASN A 463 -15.51 -29.31 16.49
CA ASN A 463 -14.37 -29.68 15.66
C ASN A 463 -13.28 -30.44 16.44
N VAL A 464 -13.11 -30.19 17.74
CA VAL A 464 -12.25 -31.04 18.58
C VAL A 464 -12.84 -32.44 18.68
N LEU A 465 -14.10 -32.54 19.11
CA LEU A 465 -14.76 -33.81 19.42
C LEU A 465 -14.81 -34.76 18.22
N ILE A 466 -15.13 -34.25 17.02
CA ILE A 466 -15.19 -35.09 15.82
C ILE A 466 -13.82 -35.67 15.43
N ASN A 467 -12.73 -34.96 15.71
CA ASN A 467 -11.38 -35.49 15.49
C ASN A 467 -11.04 -36.57 16.54
N LEU A 468 -11.43 -36.37 17.81
CA LEU A 468 -11.19 -37.34 18.88
C LEU A 468 -11.85 -38.69 18.62
N ASP A 469 -13.03 -38.72 18.00
CA ASP A 469 -13.76 -39.95 17.65
C ASP A 469 -12.95 -40.90 16.76
N THR A 470 -11.93 -40.39 16.07
CA THR A 470 -11.09 -41.14 15.13
C THR A 470 -9.71 -41.48 15.69
N LEU A 471 -9.41 -41.09 16.94
CA LEU A 471 -8.11 -41.30 17.58
C LEU A 471 -8.07 -42.57 18.44
N ASP A 472 -6.96 -43.31 18.33
CA ASP A 472 -6.70 -44.54 19.07
C ASP A 472 -6.13 -44.26 20.48
N ASP A 473 -5.37 -43.17 20.65
CA ASP A 473 -4.73 -42.80 21.93
C ASP A 473 -5.78 -42.36 22.97
N GLN A 474 -6.23 -43.34 23.76
CA GLN A 474 -7.24 -43.12 24.80
C GLN A 474 -6.80 -42.13 25.87
N HIS A 475 -5.50 -42.01 26.16
CA HIS A 475 -5.03 -41.04 27.15
C HIS A 475 -5.21 -39.62 26.63
N PHE A 476 -4.81 -39.36 25.38
CA PHE A 476 -5.03 -38.08 24.72
C PHE A 476 -6.51 -37.74 24.56
N VAL A 477 -7.33 -38.71 24.15
CA VAL A 477 -8.78 -38.56 23.97
C VAL A 477 -9.45 -38.16 25.28
N ILE A 478 -9.23 -38.90 26.37
CA ILE A 478 -9.85 -38.63 27.68
C ILE A 478 -9.41 -37.26 28.21
N LYS A 479 -8.10 -36.96 28.15
CA LYS A 479 -7.56 -35.68 28.60
C LYS A 479 -8.16 -34.50 27.85
N THR A 480 -8.28 -34.63 26.52
CA THR A 480 -8.82 -33.56 25.67
C THR A 480 -10.33 -33.40 25.87
N HIS A 481 -11.08 -34.50 26.00
CA HIS A 481 -12.52 -34.46 26.34
C HIS A 481 -12.79 -33.71 27.65
N LEU A 482 -12.01 -34.01 28.69
CA LEU A 482 -12.13 -33.32 29.98
C LEU A 482 -11.87 -31.82 29.81
N ARG A 483 -10.80 -31.45 29.08
CA ARG A 483 -10.47 -30.05 28.84
C ARG A 483 -11.57 -29.31 28.07
N VAL A 484 -12.15 -29.93 27.03
CA VAL A 484 -13.29 -29.36 26.29
C VAL A 484 -14.48 -29.14 27.21
N SER A 485 -14.78 -30.11 28.07
CA SER A 485 -15.91 -30.03 29.00
C SER A 485 -15.74 -28.93 30.04
N GLU A 486 -14.53 -28.78 30.59
CA GLU A 486 -14.17 -27.69 31.51
C GLU A 486 -14.34 -26.32 30.86
N LEU A 487 -13.76 -26.14 29.67
CA LEU A 487 -13.81 -24.86 28.94
C LEU A 487 -15.24 -24.48 28.57
N ARG A 488 -16.05 -25.43 28.07
CA ARG A 488 -17.46 -25.17 27.75
C ARG A 488 -18.26 -24.79 28.99
N LYS A 489 -18.06 -25.48 30.12
CA LYS A 489 -18.71 -25.15 31.39
C LYS A 489 -18.33 -23.75 31.86
N GLU A 490 -17.04 -23.42 31.82
CA GLU A 490 -16.57 -22.09 32.20
C GLU A 490 -17.16 -20.99 31.31
N GLY A 491 -17.13 -21.19 29.99
CA GLY A 491 -17.67 -20.22 29.03
C GLY A 491 -19.16 -19.95 29.23
N LEU A 492 -19.96 -21.00 29.50
CA LEU A 492 -21.38 -20.84 29.82
C LEU A 492 -21.62 -20.04 31.12
N GLN A 493 -20.80 -20.28 32.14
CA GLN A 493 -20.87 -19.52 33.40
C GLN A 493 -20.48 -18.06 33.20
N LEU A 494 -19.45 -17.79 32.38
CA LEU A 494 -19.03 -16.43 32.00
C LEU A 494 -20.15 -15.71 31.25
N GLU A 495 -20.71 -16.33 30.22
CA GLU A 495 -21.82 -15.77 29.44
C GLU A 495 -22.98 -15.32 30.33
N GLN A 496 -23.42 -16.19 31.25
CA GLN A 496 -24.51 -15.87 32.17
C GLN A 496 -24.17 -14.65 33.05
N ARG A 497 -22.98 -14.63 33.67
CA ARG A 497 -22.55 -13.49 34.51
C ARG A 497 -22.49 -12.19 33.73
N ILE A 498 -22.00 -12.23 32.49
CA ILE A 498 -21.89 -11.03 31.65
C ILE A 498 -23.29 -10.51 31.27
N GLN A 499 -24.23 -11.41 30.93
CA GLN A 499 -25.61 -11.01 30.62
C GLN A 499 -26.29 -10.34 31.82
N GLU A 500 -26.15 -10.91 33.03
CA GLU A 500 -26.66 -10.32 34.27
C GLU A 500 -26.03 -8.94 34.54
N LEU A 501 -24.71 -8.81 34.33
CA LEU A 501 -23.98 -7.56 34.48
C LEU A 501 -24.45 -6.49 33.48
N VAL A 502 -24.55 -6.83 32.20
CA VAL A 502 -25.04 -5.92 31.14
C VAL A 502 -26.46 -5.47 31.43
N ALA A 503 -27.35 -6.38 31.83
CA ALA A 503 -28.74 -6.05 32.18
C ALA A 503 -28.81 -5.07 33.36
N SER A 504 -28.03 -5.31 34.42
CA SER A 504 -27.98 -4.46 35.61
C SER A 504 -27.42 -3.05 35.34
N ARG A 505 -26.54 -2.90 34.35
CA ARG A 505 -25.96 -1.60 33.96
C ARG A 505 -26.81 -0.85 32.95
N SER A 506 -27.60 -1.56 32.15
CA SER A 506 -28.51 -0.97 31.15
C SER A 506 -29.79 -0.41 31.78
N SER A 507 -30.25 -0.98 32.89
CA SER A 507 -31.47 -0.55 33.60
C SER A 507 -31.29 0.66 34.53
N LYS A 508 -30.05 1.12 34.76
CA LYS A 508 -29.72 2.27 35.60
C LYS A 508 -29.72 3.63 34.85
N LYS A 509 -30.39 3.70 33.70
CA LYS A 509 -30.52 4.93 32.89
C LYS A 509 -31.84 5.64 33.11
#